data_AF-A0A959UXU9-F1
#
_entry.id   AF-A0A959UXU9-F1
#
_cell.length_a   1.000
_cell.length_b   1.000
_cell.length_c   1.000
_cell.angle_alpha   90.00
_cell.angle_beta   90.00
_cell.angle_gamma   90.00
#
_symmetry.space_group_name_H-M   'P 1'
#
loop_
_entity.id
_entity.type
_entity.pdbx_description
1 polymer ?
#
loop_
_entity_poly.entity_id
_entity_poly.type
_entity_poly.pdbx_seq_one_letter_code
_entity_poly.pdbx_strand_id
1 'polypeptide(L)'
;QVNEKFADPEVLEDPDKMQKLIDRQGVLQDKIEAADAWNIDQKLEVAMDALRCPEGDTQIKVLSGGERRRVALCRLLLQQPDILLLDEPTNH
;
A
#
# COMPACT_ATOMS: atom_id res chain seq x y z
N GLN A 1 -14.13 -0.22 10.01
CA GLN A 1 -14.70 1.06 10.50
C GLN A 1 -15.75 1.71 9.59
N VAL A 2 -15.51 2.08 8.32
CA VAL A 2 -16.60 2.67 7.47
C VAL A 2 -17.62 1.62 7.03
N ASN A 3 -17.16 0.45 6.56
CA ASN A 3 -18.05 -0.66 6.19
C ASN A 3 -18.88 -1.19 7.37
N GLU A 4 -18.30 -1.25 8.58
CA GLU A 4 -19.02 -1.67 9.80
C GLU A 4 -20.19 -0.73 10.15
N LYS A 5 -20.05 0.58 9.89
CA LYS A 5 -21.11 1.55 10.18
C LYS A 5 -22.32 1.44 9.27
N PHE A 6 -22.21 0.77 8.12
CA PHE A 6 -23.37 0.45 7.28
C PHE A 6 -24.25 -0.65 7.89
N ALA A 7 -23.74 -1.41 8.86
CA ALA A 7 -24.49 -2.42 9.60
C ALA A 7 -25.01 -1.92 10.95
N ASP A 8 -24.79 -0.64 11.28
CA ASP A 8 -25.23 -0.03 12.54
C ASP A 8 -26.72 0.36 12.45
N PRO A 9 -27.59 -0.17 13.33
CA PRO A 9 -29.01 0.17 13.37
C PRO A 9 -29.26 1.68 13.48
N GLU A 10 -28.44 2.42 14.24
CA GLU A 10 -28.61 3.87 14.42
C GLU A 10 -28.35 4.67 13.14
N VAL A 11 -27.63 4.08 12.18
CA VAL A 11 -27.34 4.68 10.86
C VAL A 11 -28.39 4.24 9.84
N LEU A 12 -28.89 3.01 9.93
CA LEU A 12 -29.93 2.49 9.04
C LEU A 12 -31.28 3.19 9.25
N GLU A 13 -31.59 3.54 10.51
CA GLU A 13 -32.85 4.18 10.89
C GLU A 13 -32.85 5.70 10.69
N ASP A 14 -31.70 6.30 10.38
CA ASP A 14 -31.52 7.76 10.22
C ASP A 14 -31.02 8.09 8.79
N PRO A 15 -31.91 8.59 7.91
CA PRO A 15 -31.57 8.94 6.53
C PRO A 15 -30.41 9.95 6.41
N ASP A 16 -30.29 10.90 7.34
CA ASP A 16 -29.24 11.92 7.30
C ASP A 16 -27.88 11.34 7.68
N LYS A 17 -27.84 10.43 8.66
CA LYS A 17 -26.61 9.70 8.99
C LYS A 17 -26.20 8.74 7.88
N MET A 18 -27.15 8.07 7.24
CA MET A 18 -26.89 7.20 6.10
C MET A 18 -26.29 8.00 4.93
N GLN A 19 -26.88 9.15 4.58
CA GLN A 19 -26.36 9.99 3.50
C GLN A 19 -24.92 10.46 3.78
N LYS A 20 -24.64 10.94 4.99
CA LYS A 20 -23.27 11.33 5.40
C LYS A 20 -22.27 10.19 5.31
N LEU A 21 -22.70 8.96 5.60
CA LEU A 21 -21.83 7.78 5.50
C LEU A 21 -21.53 7.43 4.05
N ILE A 22 -22.53 7.50 3.17
CA ILE A 22 -22.38 7.31 1.72
C ILE A 22 -21.43 8.35 1.14
N ASP A 23 -21.61 9.63 1.46
CA ASP A 23 -20.74 10.71 0.99
C ASP A 23 -19.29 10.47 1.41
N ARG A 24 -19.08 10.06 2.67
CA ARG A 24 -17.75 9.69 3.18
C ARG A 24 -17.18 8.47 2.46
N GLN A 25 -18.01 7.47 2.15
CA GLN A 25 -17.58 6.30 1.40
C GLN A 25 -17.15 6.69 -0.02
N GLY A 26 -17.89 7.58 -0.69
CA GLY A 26 -17.53 8.13 -2.00
C GLY A 26 -16.15 8.79 -1.98
N VAL A 27 -15.91 9.71 -1.03
CA VAL A 27 -14.59 10.37 -0.87
C VAL A 27 -13.45 9.37 -0.64
N LEU A 28 -13.72 8.27 0.06
CA LEU A 28 -12.70 7.23 0.27
C LEU A 28 -12.48 6.38 -0.97
N GLN A 29 -13.53 6.03 -1.72
CA GLN A 29 -13.42 5.33 -3.00
C GLN A 29 -12.61 6.15 -4.00
N ASP A 30 -12.89 7.45 -4.11
CA ASP A 30 -12.14 8.36 -4.99
C ASP A 30 -10.64 8.38 -4.63
N LYS A 31 -10.30 8.34 -3.33
CA LYS A 31 -8.90 8.28 -2.89
C LYS A 31 -8.24 6.93 -3.20
N ILE A 32 -8.97 5.83 -3.07
CA ILE A 32 -8.47 4.49 -3.41
C ILE A 32 -8.18 4.40 -4.90
N GLU A 33 -9.09 4.92 -5.73
CA GLU A 33 -8.94 4.99 -7.18
C GLU A 33 -7.77 5.89 -7.59
N ALA A 34 -7.70 7.11 -7.03
CA ALA A 34 -6.64 8.07 -7.32
C ALA A 34 -5.24 7.58 -6.92
N ALA A 35 -5.15 6.75 -5.88
CA ALA A 35 -3.91 6.10 -5.45
C ALA A 35 -3.61 4.80 -6.20
N ASP A 36 -4.50 4.35 -7.10
CA ASP A 36 -4.46 3.04 -7.74
C ASP A 36 -4.22 1.91 -6.72
N ALA A 37 -4.89 2.03 -5.57
CA ALA A 37 -4.66 1.17 -4.43
C ALA A 37 -5.27 -0.23 -4.60
N TRP A 38 -6.19 -0.41 -5.55
CA TRP A 38 -6.71 -1.72 -5.94
C TRP A 38 -5.63 -2.62 -6.54
N ASN A 39 -4.61 -2.05 -7.16
CA ASN A 39 -3.53 -2.77 -7.82
C ASN A 39 -2.25 -2.86 -6.97
N ILE A 40 -2.32 -2.49 -5.69
CA ILE A 40 -1.13 -2.38 -4.83
C ILE A 40 -0.39 -3.72 -4.67
N ASP A 41 -1.12 -4.81 -4.49
CA ASP A 41 -0.53 -6.14 -4.30
C ASP A 41 0.18 -6.59 -5.58
N GLN A 42 -0.44 -6.40 -6.74
CA GLN A 42 0.18 -6.72 -8.03
C GLN A 42 1.45 -5.89 -8.28
N LYS A 43 1.41 -4.59 -7.98
CA LYS A 43 2.59 -3.72 -8.11
C LYS A 43 3.73 -4.14 -7.18
N LEU A 44 3.38 -4.52 -5.94
CA LEU A 44 4.34 -5.00 -4.96
C LEU A 44 5.03 -6.27 -5.44
N GLU A 45 4.26 -7.28 -5.87
CA GLU A 45 4.76 -8.55 -6.38
C GLU A 45 5.72 -8.35 -7.56
N VAL A 46 5.32 -7.57 -8.57
CA VAL A 46 6.15 -7.28 -9.74
C VAL A 46 7.47 -6.59 -9.36
N ALA A 47 7.42 -5.64 -8.42
CA ALA A 47 8.62 -4.93 -7.96
C ALA A 47 9.55 -5.85 -7.15
N MET A 48 8.99 -6.69 -6.29
CA MET A 48 9.74 -7.66 -5.49
C MET A 48 10.45 -8.69 -6.37
N ASP A 49 9.77 -9.21 -7.39
CA ASP A 49 10.34 -10.13 -8.38
C ASP A 49 11.47 -9.48 -9.18
N ALA A 50 11.25 -8.27 -9.69
CA ALA A 50 12.25 -7.53 -10.46
C ALA A 50 13.56 -7.33 -9.68
N LEU A 51 13.44 -7.12 -8.36
CA LEU A 51 14.58 -6.92 -7.47
C LEU A 51 15.03 -8.18 -6.75
N ARG A 52 14.48 -9.36 -7.07
CA ARG A 52 14.81 -10.64 -6.41
C ARG A 52 14.77 -10.51 -4.88
N CYS A 53 13.69 -9.92 -4.38
CA CYS A 53 13.46 -9.81 -2.95
C CYS A 53 13.23 -11.21 -2.34
N PRO A 54 13.54 -11.39 -1.06
CA PRO A 54 13.12 -12.57 -0.31
C PRO A 54 11.58 -12.59 -0.18
N GLU A 55 11.02 -13.72 0.29
CA GLU A 55 9.57 -13.87 0.52
C GLU A 55 9.02 -12.75 1.42
N GLY A 56 7.82 -12.24 1.10
CA GLY A 56 7.24 -11.05 1.74
C GLY A 56 7.04 -11.14 3.26
N ASP A 57 6.79 -12.34 3.77
CA ASP A 57 6.61 -12.58 5.21
C ASP A 57 7.94 -12.82 5.96
N THR A 58 9.09 -12.80 5.26
CA THR A 58 10.39 -13.01 5.88
C THR A 58 10.76 -11.87 6.82
N GLN A 59 11.11 -12.19 8.06
CA GLN A 59 11.54 -11.18 9.02
C GLN A 59 12.84 -10.50 8.58
N ILE A 60 12.85 -9.16 8.52
CA ILE A 60 14.03 -8.36 8.11
C ILE A 60 15.30 -8.72 8.90
N LYS A 61 15.15 -9.11 10.17
CA LYS A 61 16.28 -9.46 11.06
C LYS A 61 17.10 -10.67 10.59
N VAL A 62 16.52 -11.57 9.80
CA VAL A 62 17.18 -12.79 9.32
C VAL A 62 17.80 -12.64 7.93
N LEU A 63 17.54 -11.53 7.25
CA LEU A 63 18.03 -11.27 5.90
C LEU A 63 19.54 -11.01 5.87
N SER A 64 20.20 -11.36 4.77
CA SER A 64 21.56 -10.93 4.46
C SER A 64 21.63 -9.41 4.19
N GLY A 65 22.84 -8.85 4.15
CA GLY A 65 23.04 -7.44 3.80
C GLY A 65 22.50 -7.09 2.41
N GLY A 66 22.79 -7.94 1.42
CA GLY A 66 22.30 -7.79 0.05
C GLY A 66 20.78 -7.88 -0.06
N GLU A 67 20.14 -8.81 0.66
CA GLU A 67 18.67 -8.91 0.70
C GLU A 67 18.03 -7.67 1.33
N ARG A 68 18.57 -7.18 2.46
CA ARG A 68 18.10 -5.93 3.07
C ARG A 68 18.22 -4.74 2.11
N ARG A 69 19.32 -4.67 1.36
CA ARG A 69 19.52 -3.62 0.34
C ARG A 69 18.48 -3.72 -0.78
N ARG A 70 18.18 -4.92 -1.29
CA ARG A 70 17.15 -5.12 -2.33
C ARG A 70 15.75 -4.79 -1.83
N VAL A 71 15.39 -5.18 -0.60
CA VAL A 71 14.11 -4.80 0.02
C VAL A 71 14.02 -3.28 0.21
N ALA A 72 15.10 -2.63 0.66
CA ALA A 72 15.12 -1.17 0.80
C ALA A 72 14.96 -0.46 -0.55
N LEU A 73 15.65 -0.94 -1.59
CA LEU A 73 15.51 -0.42 -2.94
C LEU A 73 14.10 -0.62 -3.49
N CYS A 74 13.49 -1.80 -3.26
CA CYS A 74 12.11 -2.09 -3.66
C CYS A 74 11.13 -1.09 -3.05
N ARG A 75 11.25 -0.86 -1.74
CA ARG A 75 10.46 0.14 -1.03
C ARG A 75 10.66 1.55 -1.59
N LEU A 76 11.90 1.95 -1.93
CA LEU A 76 12.18 3.27 -2.50
C LEU A 76 11.55 3.43 -3.89
N LEU A 77 11.62 2.41 -4.75
CA LEU A 77 11.01 2.46 -6.08
C LEU A 77 9.48 2.51 -6.02
N LEU A 78 8.86 1.80 -5.07
CA LEU A 78 7.41 1.83 -4.87
C LEU A 78 6.89 3.20 -4.41
N GLN A 79 7.75 4.05 -3.84
CA GLN A 79 7.40 5.44 -3.51
C GLN A 79 7.32 6.35 -4.74
N GLN A 80 7.70 5.86 -5.92
CA GLN A 80 7.68 6.60 -7.18
C GLN A 80 8.34 7.99 -7.08
N PRO A 81 9.59 8.10 -6.60
CA PRO A 81 10.26 9.39 -6.48
C PRO A 81 10.57 9.97 -7.86
N ASP A 82 10.40 11.29 -8.03
CA ASP A 82 10.75 11.99 -9.27
C ASP A 82 12.25 11.90 -9.60
N ILE A 83 13.10 11.88 -8.57
CA ILE A 83 14.55 11.75 -8.68
C ILE A 83 15.04 10.78 -7.61
N LEU A 84 15.79 9.77 -8.02
CA LEU A 84 16.46 8.82 -7.14
C LEU A 84 17.97 8.90 -7.35
N LEU A 85 18.70 9.28 -6.30
CA LEU A 85 20.16 9.28 -6.29
C LEU A 85 20.66 8.02 -5.60
N LEU A 86 21.42 7.21 -6.33
CA LEU A 86 22.03 5.98 -5.84
C LEU A 86 23.55 6.12 -5.94
N ASP A 87 24.21 6.20 -4.79
CA ASP A 87 25.68 6.17 -4.73
C ASP A 87 26.14 4.72 -4.46
N GLU A 88 26.99 4.19 -5.35
CA GLU A 88 27.51 2.81 -5.32
C GLU A 88 26.47 1.71 -4.97
N PRO A 89 25.35 1.57 -5.72
CA PRO A 89 24.25 0.68 -5.34
C PRO A 89 24.55 -0.83 -5.43
N THR A 90 25.69 -1.21 -6.00
CA THR A 90 26.05 -2.61 -6.31
C THR A 90 27.24 -3.16 -5.50
N ASN A 91 27.87 -2.37 -4.62
CA ASN A 91 29.05 -2.82 -3.86
C ASN A 91 28.68 -3.26 -2.42
N HIS A 92 28.86 -4.57 -2.18
CA HIS A 92 28.40 -5.46 -1.09
C HIS A 92 27.05 -6.15 -1.27
#